data_AF-A0A4W5Q485-F1
#
_entry.id   AF-A0A4W5Q485-F1
#
_cell.length_a   1.000
_cell.length_b   1.000
_cell.length_c   1.000
_cell.angle_alpha   90.00
_cell.angle_beta   90.00
_cell.angle_gamma   90.00
#
_symmetry.space_group_name_H-M   'P 1'
#
loop_
_entity.id
_entity.type
_entity.pdbx_description
1 polymer ?
#
loop_
_entity_poly.entity_id
_entity_poly.type
_entity_poly.pdbx_seq_one_letter_code
_entity_poly.pdbx_strand_id
1 'polypeptide(L)'
;MLYMWLCILMNCAHILILQEASELSSLKPQLEELGVSLYAVVKEDIGTEIQNFRPYFNGEIFVDEKQCFYGPKLRRMGLGLGLARLGVWQNLLRARKKGYQGNKKGEGFILGGVYVIGAGKQGILLEHREKEFGDKADLPSVLQAAKKIKKGK
;
A
#
# COMPACT_ATOMS: atom_id res chain seq x y z
N MET A 1 20.61 15.99 -4.20
CA MET A 1 19.60 15.06 -4.75
C MET A 1 18.34 15.19 -3.91
N LEU A 2 17.30 15.89 -4.41
CA LEU A 2 15.99 15.91 -3.76
C LEU A 2 15.26 14.61 -4.14
N TYR A 3 15.22 13.66 -3.22
CA TYR A 3 14.55 12.39 -3.42
C TYR A 3 13.03 12.59 -3.49
N MET A 4 12.38 11.87 -4.41
CA MET A 4 10.97 11.99 -4.77
C MET A 4 10.28 10.65 -4.47
N TRP A 5 9.30 10.63 -3.58
CA TRP A 5 8.86 9.39 -2.92
C TRP A 5 7.37 9.11 -3.16
N LEU A 6 7.06 7.91 -3.68
CA LEU A 6 5.75 7.30 -3.56
C LEU A 6 5.80 6.33 -2.38
N CYS A 7 5.08 6.67 -1.31
CA CYS A 7 5.03 5.87 -0.09
C CYS A 7 3.71 5.12 -0.03
N ILE A 8 3.78 3.80 -0.05
CA ILE A 8 2.64 2.92 0.13
C ILE A 8 2.69 2.38 1.56
N LEU A 9 1.65 2.63 2.33
CA LEU A 9 1.47 2.08 3.68
C LEU A 9 0.65 0.80 3.58
N MET A 10 1.32 -0.33 3.73
CA MET A 10 0.74 -1.66 3.58
C MET A 10 0.94 -2.49 4.84
N ASN A 11 -0.14 -3.02 5.38
CA ASN A 11 -0.04 -4.09 6.36
C ASN A 11 0.24 -5.41 5.64
N CYS A 12 1.31 -6.12 6.02
CA CYS A 12 1.58 -7.43 5.45
C CYS A 12 0.56 -8.47 5.92
N ALA A 13 0.41 -9.54 5.12
CA ALA A 13 -0.34 -10.78 5.36
C ALA A 13 -1.73 -10.97 4.72
N HIS A 14 -2.44 -9.94 4.21
CA HIS A 14 -3.74 -10.17 3.58
C HIS A 14 -3.67 -10.38 2.05
N ILE A 15 -4.39 -11.37 1.53
CA ILE A 15 -4.47 -11.71 0.10
C ILE A 15 -4.84 -10.52 -0.82
N LEU A 16 -5.67 -9.61 -0.32
CA LEU A 16 -6.10 -8.40 -1.04
C LEU A 16 -4.95 -7.42 -1.25
N ILE A 17 -4.05 -7.38 -0.27
CA ILE A 17 -2.91 -6.47 -0.23
C ILE A 17 -1.81 -6.98 -1.17
N LEU A 18 -1.61 -8.30 -1.28
CA LEU A 18 -0.70 -8.88 -2.28
C LEU A 18 -1.11 -8.53 -3.71
N GLN A 19 -2.42 -8.49 -3.98
CA GLN A 19 -2.91 -8.11 -5.29
C GLN A 19 -2.62 -6.64 -5.58
N GLU A 20 -2.91 -5.74 -4.64
CA GLU A 20 -2.64 -4.31 -4.81
C GLU A 20 -1.13 -4.02 -4.90
N ALA A 21 -0.30 -4.75 -4.14
CA ALA A 21 1.16 -4.72 -4.23
C ALA A 21 1.63 -4.95 -5.66
N SER A 22 1.12 -6.02 -6.26
CA SER A 22 1.48 -6.46 -7.61
C SER A 22 1.01 -5.47 -8.67
N GLU A 23 -0.20 -4.92 -8.50
CA GLU A 23 -0.76 -3.89 -9.36
C GLU A 23 0.07 -2.58 -9.28
N LEU A 24 0.43 -2.12 -8.09
CA LEU A 24 1.29 -0.92 -7.91
C LEU A 24 2.73 -1.17 -8.40
N SER A 25 3.25 -2.37 -8.17
CA SER A 25 4.56 -2.79 -8.65
C SER A 25 4.64 -2.79 -10.18
N SER A 26 3.53 -3.02 -10.88
CA SER A 26 3.46 -2.91 -12.35
C SER A 26 3.68 -1.48 -12.87
N LEU A 27 3.44 -0.45 -12.04
CA LEU A 27 3.68 0.95 -12.38
C LEU A 27 5.15 1.35 -12.20
N LYS A 28 5.98 0.52 -11.55
CA LYS A 28 7.37 0.85 -11.21
C LYS A 28 8.18 1.41 -12.40
N PRO A 29 8.17 0.81 -13.61
CA PRO A 29 8.94 1.35 -14.74
C PRO A 29 8.54 2.78 -15.10
N GLN A 30 7.24 3.06 -15.10
CA GLN A 30 6.72 4.40 -15.43
C GLN A 30 7.04 5.42 -14.34
N LEU A 31 7.07 4.99 -13.07
CA LEU A 31 7.46 5.84 -11.95
C LEU A 31 8.96 6.16 -12.01
N GLU A 32 9.81 5.19 -12.34
CA GLU A 32 11.25 5.38 -12.49
C GLU A 32 11.59 6.34 -13.64
N GLU A 33 10.88 6.28 -14.77
CA GLU A 33 11.00 7.28 -15.86
C GLU A 33 10.69 8.70 -15.37
N LEU A 34 9.72 8.84 -14.47
CA LEU A 34 9.38 10.12 -13.84
C LEU A 34 10.39 10.53 -12.76
N GLY A 35 11.29 9.63 -12.34
CA GLY A 35 12.22 9.82 -11.23
C GLY A 35 11.58 9.65 -9.86
N VAL A 36 10.45 8.94 -9.78
CA VAL A 36 9.69 8.68 -8.55
C VAL A 36 10.03 7.29 -8.04
N SER A 37 10.50 7.19 -6.81
CA SER A 37 10.82 5.92 -6.18
C SER A 37 9.60 5.31 -5.49
N LEU A 38 9.46 3.98 -5.58
CA LEU A 38 8.34 3.21 -5.04
C LEU A 38 8.72 2.52 -3.72
N TYR A 39 8.01 2.83 -2.64
CA TYR A 39 8.29 2.31 -1.30
C TYR A 39 7.06 1.67 -0.67
N ALA A 40 7.25 0.56 0.04
CA ALA A 40 6.26 -0.03 0.92
C ALA A 40 6.71 0.11 2.37
N VAL A 41 5.82 0.52 3.26
CA VAL A 41 6.06 0.62 4.70
C VAL A 41 5.15 -0.36 5.41
N VAL A 42 5.75 -1.30 6.13
CA VAL A 42 5.06 -2.37 6.86
C VAL A 42 5.16 -2.14 8.36
N LYS A 43 4.12 -2.51 9.10
CA LYS A 43 4.04 -2.33 10.55
C LYS A 43 5.04 -3.20 11.32
N GLU A 44 5.23 -4.43 10.85
CA GLU A 44 5.97 -5.45 11.58
C GLU A 44 6.65 -6.41 10.59
N ASP A 45 7.79 -6.94 11.00
CA ASP A 45 8.48 -8.05 10.33
C ASP A 45 8.32 -9.31 11.17
N ILE A 46 7.16 -9.97 11.04
CA ILE A 46 6.89 -11.20 11.78
C ILE A 46 7.10 -12.41 10.87
N GLY A 47 8.04 -13.26 11.26
CA GLY A 47 8.26 -14.57 10.64
C GLY A 47 8.69 -14.46 9.18
N THR A 48 7.81 -14.85 8.26
CA THR A 48 8.08 -14.88 6.80
C THR A 48 7.24 -13.88 6.01
N GLU A 49 6.56 -12.94 6.68
CA GLU A 49 5.63 -12.00 6.03
C GLU A 49 6.29 -11.14 4.95
N ILE A 50 7.43 -10.51 5.25
CA ILE A 50 8.17 -9.70 4.27
C ILE A 50 8.69 -10.57 3.13
N GLN A 51 9.16 -11.79 3.44
CA GLN A 51 9.65 -12.74 2.44
C GLN A 51 8.53 -13.18 1.49
N ASN A 52 7.31 -13.39 2.00
CA ASN A 52 6.13 -13.72 1.19
C ASN A 52 5.59 -12.52 0.40
N PHE A 53 5.82 -11.30 0.89
CA PHE A 53 5.42 -10.06 0.23
C PHE A 53 6.36 -9.68 -0.92
N ARG A 54 7.65 -9.95 -0.75
CA ARG A 54 8.71 -9.56 -1.70
C ARG A 54 8.46 -9.97 -3.16
N PRO A 55 7.97 -11.18 -3.50
CA PRO A 55 7.68 -11.57 -4.88
C PRO A 55 6.60 -10.72 -5.56
N TYR A 56 5.74 -10.05 -4.79
CA TYR A 56 4.63 -9.26 -5.31
C TYR A 56 4.96 -7.77 -5.38
N PHE A 57 6.07 -7.32 -4.79
CA PHE A 57 6.43 -5.91 -4.70
C PHE A 57 7.88 -5.64 -5.08
N ASN A 58 8.07 -4.97 -6.22
CA ASN A 58 9.38 -4.67 -6.77
C ASN A 58 10.01 -3.39 -6.20
N GLY A 59 9.34 -2.65 -5.31
CA GLY A 59 9.88 -1.47 -4.64
C GLY A 59 10.75 -1.80 -3.43
N GLU A 60 11.23 -0.78 -2.73
CA GLU A 60 11.92 -0.96 -1.44
C GLU A 60 10.90 -1.10 -0.30
N ILE A 61 11.19 -1.97 0.67
CA ILE A 61 10.29 -2.26 1.80
C ILE A 61 10.98 -1.79 3.09
N PHE A 62 10.26 -0.99 3.88
CA PHE A 62 10.69 -0.49 5.17
C PHE A 62 9.76 -0.97 6.27
N VAL A 63 10.29 -1.20 7.46
CA VAL A 63 9.53 -1.55 8.65
C VAL A 63 9.39 -0.31 9.53
N ASP A 64 8.16 0.08 9.84
CA ASP A 64 7.84 1.15 10.78
C ASP A 64 7.49 0.56 12.16
N GLU A 65 8.54 0.16 12.90
CA GLU A 65 8.41 -0.45 14.24
C GLU A 65 7.62 0.44 15.22
N LYS A 66 7.74 1.76 15.07
CA LYS A 66 7.07 2.75 15.92
C LYS A 66 5.65 3.07 15.47
N GLN A 67 5.24 2.57 14.31
CA GLN A 67 3.93 2.80 13.70
C GLN A 67 3.59 4.28 13.55
N CYS A 68 4.60 5.14 13.41
CA CYS A 68 4.43 6.58 13.28
C CYS A 68 3.65 6.95 12.01
N PHE A 69 3.84 6.20 10.92
CA PHE A 69 3.12 6.44 9.67
C PHE A 69 1.65 6.05 9.73
N TYR A 70 1.27 5.16 10.65
CA TYR A 70 -0.13 4.78 10.87
C TYR A 70 -0.90 5.80 11.73
N GLY A 71 -0.21 6.82 12.24
CA GLY A 71 -0.76 7.91 13.03
C GLY A 71 -1.04 7.54 14.50
N PRO A 72 -1.36 8.54 15.35
CA PRO A 72 -1.54 8.34 16.79
C PRO A 72 -2.76 7.47 17.15
N LYS A 73 -3.69 7.28 16.21
CA LYS A 73 -4.84 6.39 16.35
C LYS A 73 -4.85 5.39 15.20
N LEU A 74 -4.55 4.14 15.53
CA LEU A 74 -4.66 3.03 14.58
C LEU A 74 -6.09 2.91 14.07
N ARG A 75 -6.26 3.00 12.75
CA ARG A 75 -7.54 2.79 12.07
C ARG A 75 -7.82 1.30 12.00
N ARG A 76 -8.42 0.76 13.05
CA ARG A 76 -8.81 -0.65 13.15
C ARG A 76 -10.25 -0.82 12.66
N MET A 77 -10.48 -1.77 11.76
CA MET A 77 -11.83 -2.18 11.41
C MET A 77 -12.33 -3.24 12.42
N GLY A 78 -13.46 -2.98 13.08
CA GLY A 78 -14.03 -3.90 14.07
C GLY A 78 -14.48 -5.23 13.43
N LEU A 79 -14.14 -6.36 14.08
CA LEU A 79 -14.42 -7.74 13.64
C LEU A 79 -15.85 -7.97 13.14
N GLY A 80 -16.86 -7.44 13.85
CA GLY A 80 -18.28 -7.64 13.51
C GLY A 80 -18.78 -6.83 12.31
N LEU A 81 -18.25 -5.62 12.08
CA LEU A 81 -18.65 -4.78 10.94
C LEU A 81 -17.82 -5.08 9.68
N GLY A 82 -16.56 -5.47 9.81
CA GLY A 82 -15.69 -5.76 8.67
C GLY A 82 -16.06 -7.03 7.91
N LEU A 83 -16.47 -8.09 8.62
CA LEU A 83 -16.93 -9.35 8.00
C LEU A 83 -18.37 -9.28 7.48
N ALA A 84 -19.18 -8.34 7.96
CA ALA A 84 -20.56 -8.15 7.50
C ALA A 84 -20.65 -7.38 6.17
N ARG A 85 -19.57 -6.74 5.71
CA ARG A 85 -19.57 -5.98 4.45
C ARG A 85 -19.37 -6.92 3.26
N LEU A 86 -20.37 -6.96 2.39
CA LEU A 86 -20.36 -7.76 1.15
C LEU A 86 -19.15 -7.44 0.25
N GLY A 87 -18.66 -6.19 0.25
CA GLY A 87 -17.50 -5.77 -0.53
C GLY A 87 -16.21 -6.54 -0.18
N VAL A 88 -15.99 -6.80 1.12
CA VAL A 88 -14.82 -7.57 1.58
C VAL A 88 -14.86 -9.01 1.05
N TRP A 89 -16.04 -9.63 1.03
CA TRP A 89 -16.23 -10.98 0.48
C TRP A 89 -16.05 -11.04 -1.03
N GLN A 90 -16.59 -10.08 -1.77
CA GLN A 90 -16.41 -9.99 -3.23
C GLN A 90 -14.92 -9.82 -3.60
N ASN A 91 -14.22 -8.95 -2.88
CA ASN A 91 -12.79 -8.74 -3.06
C ASN A 91 -11.99 -10.01 -2.72
N LEU A 92 -12.33 -10.69 -1.62
CA LEU A 92 -11.68 -11.93 -1.20
C LEU A 92 -11.83 -13.03 -2.25
N LEU A 93 -13.04 -13.21 -2.79
CA LEU A 93 -13.30 -14.16 -3.87
C LEU A 93 -12.52 -13.80 -5.14
N ARG A 94 -12.44 -12.51 -5.49
CA ARG A 94 -11.68 -12.03 -6.65
C ARG A 94 -10.19 -12.32 -6.53
N ALA A 95 -9.59 -12.03 -5.38
CA ALA A 95 -8.17 -12.27 -5.15
C ALA A 95 -7.84 -13.77 -5.12
N ARG A 96 -8.71 -14.60 -4.54
CA ARG A 96 -8.58 -16.07 -4.61
C ARG A 96 -8.67 -16.60 -6.03
N LYS A 97 -9.60 -16.10 -6.85
CA LYS A 97 -9.68 -16.46 -8.28
C LYS A 97 -8.41 -16.10 -9.06
N LYS A 98 -7.67 -15.07 -8.62
CA LYS A 98 -6.39 -14.66 -9.21
C LYS A 98 -5.18 -15.40 -8.61
N GLY A 99 -5.40 -16.38 -7.73
CA GLY A 99 -4.34 -17.27 -7.23
C GLY A 99 -3.50 -16.73 -6.07
N TYR A 100 -3.85 -15.57 -5.49
CA TYR A 100 -3.14 -15.06 -4.32
C TYR A 100 -3.47 -15.93 -3.09
N GLN A 101 -2.47 -16.17 -2.22
CA GLN A 101 -2.66 -16.86 -0.94
C GLN A 101 -2.03 -16.00 0.17
N GLY A 102 -2.84 -15.56 1.14
CA GLY A 102 -2.41 -14.74 2.28
C GLY A 102 -2.50 -15.51 3.59
N ASN A 103 -1.60 -15.20 4.54
CA ASN A 103 -1.58 -15.83 5.85
C ASN A 103 -2.56 -15.11 6.80
N LYS A 104 -3.27 -15.85 7.68
CA LYS A 104 -4.23 -15.26 8.63
C LYS A 104 -3.62 -14.91 10.00
N LYS A 105 -2.33 -15.18 10.19
CA LYS A 105 -1.61 -14.82 11.42
C LYS A 105 -1.14 -13.38 11.30
N GLY A 106 -1.70 -12.50 12.12
CA GLY A 106 -1.35 -11.08 12.24
C GLY A 106 -2.51 -10.30 12.87
N GLU A 107 -2.25 -9.14 13.48
CA GLU A 107 -3.28 -8.14 13.82
C GLU A 107 -3.75 -7.47 12.50
N GLY A 108 -4.34 -8.25 11.60
CA GLY A 108 -4.70 -7.85 10.22
C GLY A 108 -5.92 -6.93 10.12
N PHE A 109 -6.13 -6.07 11.12
CA PHE A 109 -7.31 -5.20 11.21
C PHE A 109 -7.02 -3.73 10.89
N ILE A 110 -5.77 -3.38 10.62
CA ILE A 110 -5.36 -1.99 10.40
C ILE A 110 -5.52 -1.64 8.91
N LEU A 111 -6.19 -0.53 8.63
CA LEU A 111 -6.37 0.00 7.28
C LEU A 111 -5.10 0.71 6.80
N GLY A 112 -4.67 0.40 5.58
CA GLY A 112 -3.51 0.99 4.92
C GLY A 112 -3.85 2.28 4.17
N GLY A 113 -2.95 2.63 3.25
CA GLY A 113 -3.17 3.72 2.32
C GLY A 113 -2.01 3.92 1.33
N VAL A 114 -2.27 4.64 0.25
CA VAL A 114 -1.29 4.99 -0.79
C VAL A 114 -1.10 6.50 -0.79
N TYR A 115 0.16 6.94 -0.77
CA TYR A 115 0.53 8.35 -0.71
C TYR A 115 1.53 8.71 -1.79
N VAL A 116 1.18 9.65 -2.65
CA VAL A 116 2.11 10.26 -3.59
C VAL A 116 2.64 11.54 -2.96
N ILE A 117 3.93 11.57 -2.64
CA ILE A 117 4.56 12.69 -1.94
C ILE A 117 5.47 13.43 -2.92
N GLY A 118 5.20 14.72 -3.11
CA GLY A 118 5.98 15.58 -3.98
C GLY A 118 7.31 15.98 -3.36
N ALA A 119 8.26 16.39 -4.20
CA ALA A 119 9.60 16.76 -3.76
C ALA A 119 9.59 18.06 -2.92
N GLY A 120 10.46 18.13 -1.89
CA GLY A 120 10.66 19.33 -1.09
C GLY A 120 9.39 19.79 -0.36
N LYS A 121 8.89 20.98 -0.68
CA LYS A 121 7.71 21.59 -0.02
C LYS A 121 6.38 21.32 -0.75
N GLN A 122 6.36 20.42 -1.74
CA GLN A 122 5.13 20.12 -2.49
C GLN A 122 4.09 19.34 -1.66
N GLY A 123 4.52 18.67 -0.58
CA GLY A 123 3.62 17.94 0.30
C GLY A 123 3.00 16.70 -0.38
N ILE A 124 1.82 16.31 0.08
CA ILE A 124 1.11 15.13 -0.40
C ILE A 124 0.24 15.52 -1.60
N LEU A 125 0.50 14.93 -2.76
CA LEU A 125 -0.24 15.18 -4.01
C LEU A 125 -1.42 14.24 -4.20
N LEU A 126 -1.36 13.04 -3.62
CA LEU A 126 -2.45 12.09 -3.58
C LEU A 126 -2.38 11.33 -2.25
N GLU A 127 -3.53 11.21 -1.62
CA GLU A 127 -3.76 10.42 -0.42
C GLU A 127 -4.96 9.53 -0.69
N HIS A 128 -4.71 8.22 -0.78
CA HIS A 128 -5.76 7.22 -0.78
C HIS A 128 -5.72 6.49 0.55
N ARG A 129 -6.74 6.70 1.37
CA ARG A 129 -6.92 6.00 2.64
C ARG A 129 -7.93 4.88 2.44
N GLU A 130 -7.50 3.64 2.64
CA GLU A 130 -8.42 2.51 2.61
C GLU A 130 -9.55 2.76 3.62
N LYS A 131 -10.81 2.71 3.14
CA LYS A 131 -12.01 2.77 3.98
C LYS A 131 -12.42 1.38 4.47
N GLU A 132 -12.13 0.36 3.65
CA GLU A 132 -12.45 -1.05 3.87
C GLU A 132 -11.32 -1.92 3.32
N PHE A 133 -11.26 -3.19 3.74
CA PHE A 133 -10.25 -4.11 3.19
C PHE A 133 -10.45 -4.31 1.67
N GLY A 134 -9.38 -4.01 0.91
CA GLY A 134 -9.40 -4.11 -0.55
C GLY A 134 -10.06 -2.91 -1.25
N ASP A 135 -10.25 -1.79 -0.54
CA ASP A 135 -10.51 -0.49 -1.14
C ASP A 135 -9.21 0.04 -1.77
N LYS A 136 -8.95 -0.35 -3.01
CA LYS A 136 -7.68 -0.10 -3.69
C LYS A 136 -7.53 1.34 -4.17
N ALA A 137 -6.29 1.81 -4.22
CA ALA A 137 -5.98 3.04 -4.92
C ALA A 137 -6.22 2.90 -6.44
N ASP A 138 -6.73 3.95 -7.06
CA ASP A 138 -6.88 4.03 -8.50
C ASP A 138 -5.50 4.24 -9.16
N LEU A 139 -5.00 3.23 -9.90
CA LEU A 139 -3.68 3.25 -10.53
C LEU A 139 -3.47 4.44 -11.48
N PRO A 140 -4.43 4.79 -12.37
CA PRO A 140 -4.34 6.01 -13.18
C PRO A 140 -4.19 7.28 -12.34
N SER A 141 -4.93 7.42 -11.25
CA SER A 141 -4.81 8.56 -10.34
C SER A 141 -3.44 8.64 -9.67
N VAL A 142 -2.88 7.50 -9.24
CA VAL A 142 -1.50 7.42 -8.71
C VAL A 142 -0.49 7.90 -9.75
N LEU A 143 -0.59 7.42 -10.98
CA LEU A 143 0.31 7.80 -12.06
C LEU A 143 0.15 9.29 -12.45
N GLN A 144 -1.08 9.80 -12.49
CA GLN A 144 -1.33 11.22 -12.75
C GLN A 144 -0.74 12.11 -11.65
N ALA A 145 -0.89 11.72 -10.38
CA ALA A 145 -0.29 12.43 -9.27
C ALA A 145 1.24 12.40 -9.35
N ALA A 146 1.83 11.25 -9.71
CA ALA A 146 3.27 11.14 -9.94
C ALA A 146 3.77 12.09 -11.06
N LYS A 147 3.01 12.21 -12.16
CA LYS A 147 3.32 13.15 -13.26
C LYS A 147 3.23 14.62 -12.85
N LYS A 148 2.45 14.96 -11.82
CA LYS A 148 2.32 16.34 -11.30
C LYS A 148 3.50 16.74 -10.41
N ILE A 149 4.34 15.79 -10.00
CA ILE A 149 5.49 16.10 -9.16
C ILE A 149 6.46 16.96 -9.98
N LYS A 150 6.80 18.14 -9.45
CA LYS A 150 7.76 19.02 -10.11
C LYS A 150 9.13 18.62 -9.62
N LYS A 151 10.03 18.26 -10.54
CA LYS A 151 11.45 18.06 -10.21
C LYS A 151 11.96 19.37 -9.58
N GLY A 152 12.48 19.29 -8.36
CA GLY A 152 13.05 20.46 -7.68
C GLY A 152 14.12 21.08 -8.58
N LYS A 153 14.05 22.40 -8.79
CA LYS A 153 15.14 23.15 -9.41
C LYS A 153 16.41 23.06 -8.57
#